data_AF-A0A7L6BFQ8-F1
#
_entry.id   AF-A0A7L6BFQ8-F1
#
_cell.length_a   1.000
_cell.length_b   1.000
_cell.length_c   1.000
_cell.angle_alpha   90.00
_cell.angle_beta   90.00
_cell.angle_gamma   90.00
#
_symmetry.space_group_name_H-M   'P 1'
#
loop_
_entity.id
_entity.type
_entity.pdbx_description
1 polymer ?
#
loop_
_entity_poly.entity_id
_entity_poly.type
_entity_poly.pdbx_seq_one_letter_code
_entity_poly.pdbx_strand_id
1 'polypeptide(L)' 'MAKATNNLIGFEEELNKAIDNYNAKFGDGAYFKIEPLVDPLRPDGPTSLQAIKTLNNAVMSGKPLPNSKAPKDIFY' A
#
# COMPACT_ATOMS: atom_id res chain seq x y z
N MET A 1 -27.89 -15.46 -8.78
CA MET A 1 -26.59 -15.78 -8.17
C MET A 1 -25.55 -14.80 -8.70
N ALA A 2 -24.59 -14.44 -7.86
CA ALA A 2 -23.79 -13.20 -7.85
C ALA A 2 -23.02 -12.87 -9.14
N LYS A 3 -23.03 -11.58 -9.53
CA LYS A 3 -22.08 -11.00 -10.49
C LYS A 3 -21.31 -9.86 -9.79
N ALA A 4 -20.39 -10.26 -8.91
CA ALA A 4 -19.50 -9.37 -8.18
C ALA A 4 -18.23 -9.02 -9.00
N THR A 5 -18.40 -8.69 -10.29
CA THR A 5 -17.25 -8.40 -11.19
C THR A 5 -17.05 -6.90 -11.44
N ASN A 6 -17.86 -6.01 -10.85
CA ASN A 6 -17.81 -4.58 -11.15
C ASN A 6 -17.06 -3.71 -10.13
N ASN A 7 -16.47 -4.27 -9.08
CA ASN A 7 -15.80 -3.49 -8.03
C ASN A 7 -14.28 -3.56 -8.02
N LEU A 8 -13.65 -4.51 -8.73
CA LEU A 8 -12.20 -4.72 -8.62
C LEU A 8 -11.38 -3.69 -9.43
N ILE A 9 -11.89 -3.23 -10.57
CA ILE A 9 -11.19 -2.29 -11.47
C ILE A 9 -10.96 -0.94 -10.76
N GLY A 10 -11.92 -0.45 -9.98
CA GLY A 10 -11.77 0.82 -9.25
C GLY A 10 -10.75 0.76 -8.11
N PHE A 11 -10.61 -0.39 -7.44
CA PHE A 11 -9.67 -0.53 -6.32
C PHE A 11 -8.21 -0.58 -6.78
N GLU A 12 -7.93 -1.16 -7.95
CA GLU A 12 -6.59 -1.19 -8.51
C GLU A 12 -6.12 0.22 -8.90
N GLU A 13 -6.97 1.00 -9.56
CA GLU A 13 -6.65 2.38 -9.92
C GLU A 13 -6.44 3.29 -8.70
N GLU A 14 -7.30 3.19 -7.69
CA GLU A 14 -7.15 3.96 -6.45
C GLU A 14 -5.91 3.56 -5.66
N LEU A 15 -5.58 2.27 -5.63
CA LEU A 15 -4.37 1.78 -4.97
C LEU A 15 -3.11 2.27 -5.67
N ASN A 16 -3.07 2.19 -7.00
CA ASN A 16 -1.94 2.72 -7.78
C ASN A 16 -1.75 4.22 -7.53
N LYS A 17 -2.84 5.00 -7.52
CA LYS A 17 -2.80 6.42 -7.21
C LYS A 17 -2.29 6.70 -5.79
N ALA A 18 -2.69 5.89 -4.81
CA ALA A 18 -2.20 6.03 -3.44
C ALA A 18 -0.70 5.70 -3.33
N ILE A 19 -0.22 4.70 -4.08
CA ILE A 19 1.20 4.35 -4.19
C ILE A 19 2.00 5.49 -4.82
N ASP A 20 1.51 6.07 -5.92
CA ASP A 20 2.18 7.18 -6.60
C ASP A 20 2.27 8.41 -5.70
N ASN A 21 1.19 8.75 -4.99
CA ASN A 21 1.21 9.85 -4.02
C ASN A 21 2.22 9.59 -2.87
N TYR A 22 2.29 8.35 -2.41
CA TYR A 22 3.23 7.95 -1.37
C TYR A 22 4.68 8.09 -1.84
N ASN A 23 4.99 7.60 -3.06
CA ASN A 23 6.31 7.76 -3.67
C ASN A 23 6.64 9.24 -3.92
N ALA A 24 5.69 10.04 -4.41
CA ALA A 24 5.89 11.47 -4.61
C ALA A 24 6.20 12.21 -3.29
N LYS A 25 5.64 11.75 -2.16
CA LYS A 25 5.84 12.38 -0.85
C LYS A 25 7.15 11.95 -0.17
N PHE A 26 7.50 10.67 -0.25
CA PHE A 26 8.58 10.06 0.53
C PHE A 26 9.80 9.63 -0.32
N GLY A 27 9.74 9.85 -1.63
CA GLY A 27 10.78 9.54 -2.61
C GLY A 27 10.42 8.34 -3.50
N ASP A 28 10.96 8.34 -4.71
CA ASP A 28 10.69 7.30 -5.71
C ASP A 28 11.00 5.91 -5.16
N GLY A 29 10.04 5.00 -5.34
CA GLY A 29 10.11 3.63 -4.85
C GLY A 29 10.08 3.49 -3.32
N ALA A 30 9.67 4.49 -2.56
CA ALA A 30 9.44 4.38 -1.11
C ALA A 30 8.44 3.27 -0.77
N TYR A 31 7.43 3.06 -1.60
CA TYR A 31 6.46 1.97 -1.44
C TYR A 31 7.11 0.58 -1.49
N PHE A 32 8.15 0.37 -2.29
CA PHE A 32 8.84 -0.94 -2.37
C PHE A 32 9.77 -1.21 -1.17
N LYS A 33 9.94 -0.23 -0.28
CA LYS A 33 10.78 -0.36 0.93
C LYS A 33 9.96 -0.73 2.17
N ILE A 34 8.64 -0.61 2.11
CA ILE A 34 7.72 -0.92 3.22
C ILE A 34 7.23 -2.35 3.15
N GLU A 35 6.56 -2.80 4.21
CA GLU A 35 5.88 -4.10 4.21
C GLU A 35 4.75 -4.13 3.17
N PRO A 36 4.60 -5.23 2.39
CA PRO A 36 3.51 -5.35 1.42
C PRO A 36 2.16 -5.17 2.09
N LEU A 37 1.39 -4.18 1.65
CA LEU A 37 0.07 -3.89 2.21
C LEU A 37 -1.06 -4.73 1.59
N VAL A 38 -0.77 -5.37 0.45
CA VAL A 38 -1.71 -6.23 -0.28
C VAL A 38 -0.98 -7.50 -0.72
N ASP A 39 -1.69 -8.63 -0.74
CA ASP A 39 -1.17 -9.86 -1.35
C ASP A 39 -1.34 -9.76 -2.88
N PRO A 40 -0.24 -9.71 -3.66
CA PRO A 40 -0.32 -9.60 -5.11
C PRO A 40 -0.92 -10.84 -5.78
N LEU A 41 -0.92 -12.00 -5.10
CA LEU A 41 -1.50 -13.25 -5.61
C LEU A 41 -3.00 -13.34 -5.31
N ARG A 42 -3.49 -12.59 -4.32
CA ARG A 42 -4.88 -12.63 -3.86
C ARG A 42 -5.37 -11.23 -3.45
N PRO A 43 -5.51 -10.29 -4.41
CA PRO A 43 -6.06 -8.97 -4.10
C PRO A 43 -7.54 -9.10 -3.74
N ASP A 44 -7.87 -8.87 -2.48
CA ASP A 44 -9.26 -8.73 -2.02
C ASP A 44 -9.59 -7.24 -1.81
N GLY A 45 -10.82 -6.85 -2.18
CA GLY A 45 -11.29 -5.46 -2.09
C GLY A 45 -11.10 -4.83 -0.70
N PRO A 46 -11.43 -5.52 0.41
CA PRO A 46 -11.18 -5.03 1.77
C PRO A 46 -9.71 -4.70 2.06
N THR A 47 -8.78 -5.58 1.70
CA THR A 47 -7.33 -5.35 1.91
C THR A 47 -6.82 -4.20 1.04
N SER A 48 -7.27 -4.11 -0.23
CA SER A 48 -6.92 -2.96 -1.09
C SER A 48 -7.43 -1.63 -0.53
N LEU A 49 -8.66 -1.60 -0.01
CA LEU A 49 -9.21 -0.43 0.68
C LEU A 49 -8.39 -0.03 1.92
N GLN A 50 -7.96 -1.02 2.70
CA GLN A 50 -7.13 -0.78 3.87
C GLN A 50 -5.74 -0.25 3.49
N ALA A 51 -5.14 -0.79 2.43
CA ALA A 51 -3.87 -0.31 1.89
C ALA A 51 -3.98 1.15 1.42
N ILE A 52 -5.02 1.49 0.65
CA ILE A 52 -5.29 2.87 0.20
C ILE A 52 -5.39 3.83 1.40
N LYS A 53 -6.17 3.48 2.41
CA LYS A 53 -6.31 4.31 3.63
C LYS A 53 -4.98 4.48 4.35
N THR A 54 -4.20 3.41 4.46
CA THR A 54 -2.91 3.41 5.16
C THR A 54 -1.90 4.33 4.46
N LEU A 55 -1.80 4.22 3.13
CA LEU A 55 -0.93 5.09 2.31
C LEU A 55 -1.35 6.57 2.39
N ASN A 56 -2.64 6.85 2.27
CA ASN A 56 -3.16 8.21 2.36
C ASN A 56 -2.92 8.81 3.76
N ASN A 57 -3.11 8.04 4.83
CA ASN A 57 -2.82 8.50 6.20
C ASN A 57 -1.33 8.82 6.39
N ALA A 58 -0.43 8.00 5.83
CA ALA A 58 1.00 8.27 5.87
C ALA A 58 1.35 9.57 5.13
N VAL A 59 0.81 9.76 3.91
CA VAL A 59 1.00 10.99 3.13
C VAL A 59 0.48 12.22 3.88
N MET A 60 -0.73 12.14 4.45
CA MET A 60 -1.35 13.25 5.20
C MET A 60 -0.59 13.59 6.48
N SER A 61 -0.14 12.58 7.22
CA SER A 61 0.63 12.78 8.45
C SER A 61 2.09 13.18 8.19
N GLY A 62 2.56 13.05 6.95
CA GLY A 62 3.95 13.28 6.58
C GLY A 62 4.93 12.29 7.21
N LYS A 63 4.43 11.17 7.75
CA LYS A 63 5.25 10.11 8.35
C LYS A 63 5.26 8.89 7.44
N PRO A 64 6.44 8.43 6.96
CA PRO A 64 6.52 7.24 6.14
C PRO A 64 6.12 6.01 6.97
N LEU A 65 5.57 5.01 6.28
CA LEU A 65 5.29 3.70 6.85
C LEU A 65 6.61 2.99 7.21
N PRO A 66 6.59 2.08 8.19
CA PRO A 66 7.78 1.33 8.58
C PRO A 66 8.32 0.50 7.42
N ASN A 67 9.64 0.48 7.27
CA ASN A 67 10.31 -0.31 6.25
C ASN A 67 10.20 -1.81 6.57
N SER A 68 10.07 -2.66 5.55
CA SER A 68 10.08 -4.13 5.71
C SER A 68 11.47 -4.68 6.04
N LYS A 69 12.53 -3.88 5.81
CA LYS A 69 13.85 -4.17 6.34
C LYS A 69 13.78 -3.99 7.86
N ALA A 70 13.58 -5.11 8.55
CA ALA A 70 13.79 -5.23 9.98
C ALA A 70 15.06 -4.45 10.39
N PRO A 71 15.09 -3.79 11.56
CA PRO A 71 16.30 -3.14 12.03
C PRO A 71 17.44 -4.15 12.01
N LYS A 72 18.52 -3.83 11.30
CA LYS A 72 19.75 -4.62 11.23
C LYS A 72 20.54 -4.55 12.56
N ASP A 73 19.85 -4.71 13.69
CA ASP A 73 20.43 -4.70 15.04
C ASP A 73 20.13 -6.00 15.78
N ILE A 74 20.17 -7.13 15.07
CA ILE A 74 20.45 -8.43 15.68
C ILE A 74 21.94 -8.70 15.48
N PHE A 75 22.76 -8.12 16.36
CA PHE A 75 24.11 -8.59 16.61
C PHE A 75 23.99 -9.93 17.36
N TYR A 76 24.41 -11.03 16.72
CA TYR A 76 24.73 -12.29 17.38
C TYR A 76 26.25 -12.40 17.54
#